data_AF-A0A8H6IP78-F1
#
_entry.id   AF-A0A8H6IP78-F1
#
_cell.length_a   1.000
_cell.length_b   1.000
_cell.length_c   1.000
_cell.angle_alpha   90.00
_cell.angle_beta   90.00
_cell.angle_gamma   90.00
#
_symmetry.space_group_name_H-M   'P 1'
#
loop_
_entity.id
_entity.type
_entity.pdbx_description
1 polymer ?
#
loop_
_entity_poly.entity_id
_entity_poly.type
_entity_poly.pdbx_seq_one_letter_code
_entity_poly.pdbx_strand_id
1 'polypeptide(L)'
;MPVYTQEEKIILAVEAIGSTRAAGGKSSILRATKTYSVPKSSLRYRMNNRLRREHIQPLRRFPLRLASIEDMANLLLRARNSKPFALLHNIIAKYSIREGDVYNFNKTSFIIGIITASTAVIHTDRRGKAKSV
;
A
#
# COMPACT_ATOMS: atom_id res chain seq x y z
N MET A 1 -22.15 34.82 8.09
CA MET A 1 -21.26 34.61 9.25
C MET A 1 -20.92 33.13 9.30
N PRO A 2 -19.64 32.72 9.24
CA PRO A 2 -19.29 31.30 9.26
C PRO A 2 -19.67 30.70 10.62
N VAL A 3 -20.52 29.67 10.61
CA VAL A 3 -20.91 28.95 11.81
C VAL A 3 -19.79 27.98 12.13
N TYR A 4 -18.87 28.37 13.03
CA TYR A 4 -17.79 27.50 13.45
C TYR A 4 -18.33 26.21 14.06
N THR A 5 -17.86 25.09 13.54
CA THR A 5 -18.18 23.76 14.04
C THR A 5 -17.58 23.53 15.43
N GLN A 6 -18.11 22.56 16.16
CA GLN A 6 -17.65 22.26 17.52
C GLN A 6 -16.16 21.83 17.56
N GLU A 7 -15.66 21.17 16.51
CA GLU A 7 -14.26 20.76 16.39
C GLU A 7 -13.32 21.93 16.09
N GLU A 8 -13.72 22.88 15.24
CA GLU A 8 -12.94 24.10 14.99
C GLU A 8 -12.75 24.92 16.26
N LYS A 9 -13.80 25.00 17.09
CA LYS A 9 -13.74 25.66 18.41
C LYS A 9 -12.78 24.94 19.35
N ILE A 10 -12.70 23.61 19.30
CA ILE A 10 -11.76 22.81 20.10
C ILE A 10 -10.31 23.05 19.65
N ILE A 11 -10.06 23.09 18.34
CA ILE A 11 -8.72 23.32 17.77
C ILE A 11 -8.21 24.72 18.16
N LEU A 12 -9.03 25.74 17.92
CA LEU A 12 -8.71 27.13 18.23
C LEU A 12 -8.44 27.33 19.74
N ALA A 13 -9.22 26.66 20.60
CA ALA A 13 -9.02 26.71 22.04
C ALA A 13 -7.71 26.04 22.50
N VAL A 14 -7.30 24.93 21.89
CA VAL A 14 -6.03 24.25 22.21
C VAL A 14 -4.85 25.08 21.75
N GLU A 15 -4.93 25.67 20.57
CA GLU A 15 -3.89 26.55 20.03
C GLU A 15 -3.69 27.79 20.91
N ALA A 16 -4.77 28.45 21.33
CA ALA A 16 -4.70 29.59 22.23
C ALA A 16 -4.07 29.25 23.60
N ILE A 17 -4.36 28.05 24.14
CA ILE A 17 -3.71 27.55 25.37
C ILE A 17 -2.21 27.32 25.14
N GLY A 18 -1.81 26.80 23.97
CA GLY A 18 -0.41 26.60 23.61
C GLY A 18 0.36 27.92 23.49
N SER A 19 -0.17 28.86 22.72
CA SER A 19 0.45 30.19 22.50
C SER A 19 0.60 30.98 23.80
N THR A 20 -0.37 30.90 24.71
CA THR A 20 -0.29 31.57 26.02
C THR A 20 0.76 30.96 26.95
N ARG A 21 0.98 29.63 26.88
CA ARG A 21 2.08 28.98 27.63
C ARG A 21 3.44 29.29 27.04
N ALA A 22 3.54 29.32 25.71
CA ALA A 22 4.77 29.68 24.99
C ALA A 22 5.21 31.12 25.32
N ALA A 23 4.24 32.03 25.52
CA ALA A 23 4.47 33.39 26.00
C ALA A 23 4.79 33.50 27.52
N GLY A 24 5.04 32.37 28.21
CA GLY A 24 5.37 32.34 29.64
C GLY A 24 4.17 32.53 30.59
N GLY A 25 2.95 32.61 30.05
CA GLY A 25 1.73 32.84 30.81
C GLY A 25 1.09 31.57 31.39
N LYS A 26 0.44 31.70 32.56
CA LYS A 26 -0.36 30.62 33.15
C LYS A 26 -1.74 30.52 32.45
N SER A 27 -1.80 29.72 31.39
CA SER A 27 -3.06 29.36 30.73
C SER A 27 -3.87 28.38 31.59
N SER A 28 -5.19 28.59 31.72
CA SER A 28 -6.07 27.64 32.40
C SER A 28 -7.08 27.04 31.44
N ILE A 29 -7.23 25.71 31.49
CA ILE A 29 -8.22 24.98 30.68
C ILE A 29 -9.63 25.54 30.91
N LEU A 30 -9.92 25.95 32.15
CA LEU A 30 -11.21 26.51 32.53
C LEU A 30 -11.50 27.89 31.90
N ARG A 31 -10.47 28.71 31.64
CA ARG A 31 -10.65 29.97 30.90
C ARG A 31 -11.01 29.66 29.45
N ALA A 32 -10.28 28.78 28.79
CA ALA A 32 -10.54 28.39 27.41
C ALA A 32 -11.93 27.76 27.22
N THR A 33 -12.40 26.92 28.15
CA THR A 33 -13.77 26.37 28.07
C THR A 33 -14.84 27.45 28.04
N LYS A 34 -14.65 28.52 28.82
CA LYS A 34 -15.60 29.66 28.89
C LYS A 34 -15.51 30.53 27.64
N THR A 35 -14.29 30.84 27.19
CA THR A 35 -14.05 31.71 26.02
C THR A 35 -14.57 31.09 24.72
N TYR A 36 -14.35 29.79 24.53
CA TYR A 36 -14.70 29.11 23.27
C TYR A 36 -16.00 28.30 23.35
N SER A 37 -16.69 28.30 24.51
CA SER A 37 -17.89 27.49 24.76
C SER A 37 -17.72 26.00 24.42
N VAL A 38 -16.65 25.40 24.94
CA VAL A 38 -16.27 24.00 24.70
C VAL A 38 -16.25 23.22 26.02
N PRO A 39 -16.72 21.95 26.06
CA PRO A 39 -16.64 21.11 27.26
C PRO A 39 -15.20 20.88 27.74
N LYS A 40 -14.98 20.98 29.06
CA LYS A 40 -13.68 20.75 29.72
C LYS A 40 -13.09 19.37 29.44
N SER A 41 -13.95 18.35 29.35
CA SER A 41 -13.57 16.98 29.02
C SER A 41 -12.95 16.88 27.63
N SER A 42 -13.53 17.54 26.63
CA SER A 42 -13.03 17.57 25.25
C SER A 42 -11.65 18.24 25.14
N LEU A 43 -11.44 19.37 25.84
CA LEU A 43 -10.12 20.02 25.85
C LEU A 43 -9.08 19.20 26.59
N ARG A 44 -9.40 18.61 27.75
CA ARG A 44 -8.47 17.72 28.47
C ARG A 44 -8.08 16.50 27.64
N TYR A 45 -9.05 15.90 26.96
CA TYR A 45 -8.80 14.77 26.07
C TYR A 45 -7.86 15.16 24.93
N ARG A 46 -8.10 16.32 24.30
CA ARG A 46 -7.30 16.84 23.18
C ARG A 46 -5.89 17.24 23.59
N MET A 47 -5.74 17.88 24.75
CA MET A 47 -4.44 18.30 25.30
C MET A 47 -3.55 17.12 25.70
N ASN A 48 -4.14 15.99 26.12
CA ASN A 48 -3.41 14.76 26.39
C ASN A 48 -3.10 13.96 25.10
N ASN A 49 -3.04 14.66 23.96
CA ASN A 49 -2.74 14.17 22.62
C ASN A 49 -3.61 13.00 22.14
N ARG A 50 -4.80 12.80 22.73
CA ARG A 50 -5.79 11.87 22.18
C ARG A 50 -6.53 12.59 21.07
N LEU A 51 -5.99 12.48 19.86
CA LEU A 51 -6.77 12.73 18.65
C LEU A 51 -8.01 11.84 18.74
N ARG A 52 -9.19 12.44 18.52
CA ARG A 52 -10.41 11.67 18.24
C ARG A 52 -10.01 10.68 17.13
N ARG A 53 -10.31 9.39 17.30
CA ARG A 53 -10.04 8.31 16.34
C ARG A 53 -10.79 8.47 14.99
N GLU A 54 -11.21 9.69 14.70
CA GLU A 54 -11.73 10.16 13.43
C GLU A 54 -10.54 10.59 12.51
N HIS A 55 -9.37 10.93 13.08
CA HIS A 55 -8.16 11.33 12.32
C HIS A 55 -6.87 10.65 12.78
N ILE A 56 -6.98 9.50 13.43
CA ILE A 56 -6.18 8.37 12.99
C ILE A 56 -7.28 7.48 12.47
N GLN A 57 -7.55 7.56 11.17
CA GLN A 57 -8.11 6.38 10.55
C GLN A 57 -7.10 5.29 10.92
N PRO A 58 -7.42 4.29 11.77
CA PRO A 58 -6.75 3.02 11.57
C PRO A 58 -6.88 2.76 10.07
N LEU A 59 -5.87 2.12 9.49
CA LEU A 59 -5.95 1.51 8.17
C LEU A 59 -7.06 0.43 8.19
N ARG A 60 -8.30 0.80 8.55
CA ARG A 60 -9.52 0.03 8.51
C ARG A 60 -10.09 0.31 7.14
N ARG A 61 -9.73 -0.60 6.23
CA ARG A 61 -10.58 -1.00 5.12
C ARG A 61 -10.94 0.09 4.11
N PHE A 62 -10.02 1.01 3.83
CA PHE A 62 -9.94 1.40 2.43
C PHE A 62 -9.20 0.27 1.73
N PRO A 63 -9.79 -0.41 0.72
CA PRO A 63 -8.93 -1.13 -0.19
C PRO A 63 -7.93 -0.08 -0.65
N LEU A 64 -6.63 -0.33 -0.46
CA LEU A 64 -5.60 0.45 -1.14
C LEU A 64 -6.09 0.54 -2.58
N ARG A 65 -6.52 1.74 -3.01
CA ARG A 65 -7.09 1.89 -4.34
C ARG A 65 -6.00 1.39 -5.28
N LEU A 66 -6.35 0.48 -6.19
CA LEU A 66 -5.41 -0.05 -7.19
C LEU A 66 -4.57 1.09 -7.77
N ALA A 67 -5.20 2.23 -8.06
CA ALA A 67 -4.58 3.47 -8.48
C ALA A 67 -3.40 3.94 -7.59
N SER A 68 -3.54 3.96 -6.25
CA SER A 68 -2.45 4.41 -5.37
C SER A 68 -1.30 3.41 -5.28
N ILE A 69 -1.57 2.12 -5.36
CA ILE A 69 -0.52 1.08 -5.45
C ILE A 69 0.18 1.16 -6.81
N GLU A 70 -0.59 1.36 -7.87
CA GLU A 70 -0.13 1.47 -9.25
C GLU A 70 0.74 2.71 -9.44
N ASP A 71 0.33 3.86 -8.89
CA ASP A 71 1.11 5.09 -8.88
C ASP A 71 2.46 4.88 -8.17
N MET A 72 2.46 4.20 -7.01
CA MET A 72 3.70 3.87 -6.30
C MET A 72 4.58 2.89 -7.09
N ALA A 73 3.99 1.86 -7.69
CA ALA A 73 4.72 0.91 -8.52
C ALA A 73 5.36 1.60 -9.73
N ASN A 74 4.60 2.46 -10.42
CA ASN A 74 5.05 3.25 -11.57
C ASN A 74 6.16 4.23 -11.20
N LEU A 75 6.09 4.85 -10.03
CA LEU A 75 7.15 5.73 -9.52
C LEU A 75 8.45 4.96 -9.25
N LEU A 76 8.37 3.78 -8.63
CA LEU A 76 9.54 2.91 -8.39
C LEU A 76 10.15 2.38 -9.70
N LEU A 77 9.31 2.03 -10.68
CA LEU A 77 9.70 1.62 -12.03
C LEU A 77 10.45 2.72 -12.78
N ARG A 78 9.97 3.96 -12.66
CA ARG A 78 10.61 5.12 -13.27
C ARG A 78 11.94 5.43 -12.60
N ALA A 79 12.01 5.37 -11.28
CA ALA A 79 13.25 5.59 -10.53
C ALA A 79 14.36 4.58 -10.91
N ARG A 80 13.99 3.34 -11.21
CA ARG A 80 14.92 2.28 -11.63
C ARG A 80 15.15 2.21 -13.15
N ASN A 81 14.63 3.18 -13.92
CA ASN A 81 14.64 3.18 -15.39
C ASN A 81 14.20 1.85 -16.02
N SER A 82 13.33 1.09 -15.35
CA SER A 82 12.91 -0.22 -15.84
C SER A 82 11.44 -0.21 -16.23
N LYS A 83 11.15 -0.84 -17.35
CA LYS A 83 9.77 -1.00 -17.82
C LYS A 83 9.13 -2.16 -17.07
N PRO A 84 7.92 -2.02 -16.53
CA PRO A 84 7.22 -3.14 -15.95
C PRO A 84 7.06 -4.21 -17.03
N PHE A 85 7.32 -5.47 -16.68
CA PHE A 85 7.12 -6.61 -17.57
C PHE A 85 7.93 -6.59 -18.89
N ALA A 86 9.03 -5.84 -18.98
CA ALA A 86 9.89 -5.82 -20.18
C ALA A 86 10.28 -7.23 -20.67
N LEU A 87 10.62 -8.11 -19.74
CA LEU A 87 10.95 -9.50 -20.04
C LEU A 87 9.78 -10.27 -20.65
N LEU A 88 8.58 -10.09 -20.10
CA LEU A 88 7.36 -10.74 -20.58
C LEU A 88 7.01 -10.25 -21.99
N HIS A 89 7.10 -8.95 -22.26
CA HIS A 89 6.90 -8.41 -23.61
C HIS A 89 7.94 -8.91 -24.61
N ASN A 90 9.20 -9.04 -24.20
CA ASN A 90 10.25 -9.63 -25.05
C ASN A 90 9.96 -11.10 -25.38
N ILE A 91 9.45 -11.88 -24.42
CA ILE A 91 9.05 -13.28 -24.63
C ILE A 91 7.85 -13.35 -25.59
N ILE A 92 6.81 -12.54 -25.34
CA ILE A 92 5.62 -12.45 -26.22
C ILE A 92 6.03 -12.09 -27.64
N ALA A 93 6.90 -11.09 -27.82
CA ALA A 93 7.41 -10.69 -29.12
C ALA A 93 8.28 -11.78 -29.77
N LYS A 94 9.20 -12.40 -29.02
CA LYS A 94 10.10 -13.46 -29.51
C LYS A 94 9.34 -14.67 -30.03
N TYR A 95 8.25 -15.06 -29.36
CA TYR A 95 7.47 -16.24 -29.71
C TYR A 95 6.16 -15.91 -30.42
N SER A 96 5.91 -14.64 -30.77
CA SER A 96 4.69 -14.18 -31.45
C SER A 96 3.40 -14.66 -30.76
N ILE A 97 3.38 -14.61 -29.42
CA ILE A 97 2.24 -15.05 -28.61
C ILE A 97 1.08 -14.06 -28.80
N ARG A 98 -0.10 -14.55 -29.14
CA ARG A 98 -1.31 -13.71 -29.28
C ARG A 98 -1.83 -13.31 -27.91
N GLU A 99 -2.47 -12.15 -27.80
CA GLU A 99 -3.03 -11.65 -26.52
C GLU A 99 -3.99 -12.64 -25.84
N GLY A 100 -4.84 -13.32 -26.62
CA GLY A 100 -5.74 -14.35 -26.10
C GLY A 100 -5.04 -15.61 -25.58
N ASP A 101 -3.80 -15.86 -26.04
CA ASP A 101 -3.01 -17.02 -25.64
C ASP A 101 -2.11 -16.73 -24.42
N VAL A 102 -2.00 -15.48 -23.98
CA VAL A 102 -1.20 -15.07 -22.80
C VAL A 102 -1.65 -15.82 -21.53
N TYR A 103 -2.93 -16.19 -21.45
CA TYR A 103 -3.52 -16.92 -20.33
C TYR A 103 -3.83 -18.39 -20.66
N ASN A 104 -3.46 -18.88 -21.84
CA ASN A 104 -3.76 -20.23 -22.31
C ASN A 104 -2.76 -21.28 -21.78
N PHE A 105 -2.46 -21.22 -20.48
CA PHE A 105 -1.55 -22.16 -19.84
C PHE A 105 -2.26 -23.49 -19.55
N ASN A 106 -1.80 -24.57 -20.19
CA ASN A 106 -2.31 -25.92 -19.96
C ASN A 106 -1.37 -26.71 -19.03
N LYS A 107 -1.83 -26.94 -17.79
CA LYS A 107 -1.09 -27.69 -16.76
C LYS A 107 -0.78 -29.13 -17.19
N THR A 108 -1.71 -29.78 -17.88
CA THR A 108 -1.58 -31.18 -18.29
C THR A 108 -0.52 -31.34 -19.38
N SER A 109 -0.52 -30.48 -20.40
CA SER A 109 0.50 -30.52 -21.44
C SER A 109 1.89 -30.15 -20.91
N PHE A 110 1.96 -29.24 -19.93
CA PHE A 110 3.21 -28.92 -19.23
C PHE A 110 3.78 -30.12 -18.46
N ILE A 111 2.94 -30.83 -17.68
CA ILE A 111 3.36 -32.03 -16.93
C ILE A 111 3.80 -33.15 -17.90
N ILE A 112 3.04 -33.37 -18.98
CA ILE A 112 3.41 -34.35 -20.02
C ILE A 112 4.78 -33.99 -20.61
N GLY A 113 5.02 -32.71 -20.95
CA GLY A 113 6.30 -32.24 -21.48
C GLY A 113 7.49 -32.53 -20.56
N ILE A 114 7.35 -32.34 -19.25
CA ILE A 114 8.39 -32.66 -18.26
C ILE A 114 8.69 -34.16 -18.26
N ILE A 115 7.66 -35.01 -18.18
CA ILE A 115 7.83 -36.47 -18.15
C ILE A 115 8.47 -36.95 -19.46
N THR A 116 8.04 -36.45 -20.61
CA THR A 116 8.63 -36.83 -21.91
C THR A 116 10.10 -36.39 -22.02
N ALA A 117 10.46 -35.20 -21.55
CA ALA A 117 11.86 -34.76 -21.54
C ALA A 117 12.72 -35.64 -20.60
N SER A 118 12.26 -35.91 -19.38
CA SER A 118 12.98 -36.77 -18.42
C SER A 118 13.12 -38.20 -18.93
N THR A 119 12.07 -38.76 -19.52
CA THR A 119 12.13 -40.11 -20.12
C THR A 119 13.06 -40.13 -21.34
N ALA A 120 13.05 -39.11 -22.20
CA ALA A 120 13.97 -39.01 -23.32
C ALA A 120 15.44 -38.98 -22.85
N VAL A 121 15.77 -38.19 -21.83
CA VAL A 121 17.11 -38.13 -21.22
C VAL A 121 17.54 -39.49 -20.69
N ILE A 122 16.65 -40.20 -19.97
CA ILE A 122 16.92 -41.55 -19.46
C ILE A 122 17.11 -42.56 -20.60
N HIS A 123 16.31 -42.46 -21.65
CA HIS A 123 16.42 -43.35 -22.82
C HIS A 123 17.72 -43.13 -23.60
N THR A 124 18.17 -41.88 -23.77
CA THR A 124 19.45 -41.59 -24.41
C THR A 124 20.63 -42.09 -23.60
N ASP A 125 20.57 -41.97 -22.27
CA ASP A 125 21.61 -42.46 -21.36
C ASP A 125 21.71 -44.00 -21.36
N ARG A 126 20.56 -44.69 -21.39
CA ARG A 126 20.53 -46.16 -21.59
C ARG A 126 21.08 -46.59 -22.94
N ARG A 127 20.90 -45.82 -24.01
CA ARG A 127 21.44 -46.12 -25.35
C ARG A 127 22.95 -45.93 -25.44
N GLY A 128 23.52 -44.96 -24.72
CA GLY A 128 24.97 -44.78 -24.62
C GLY A 128 25.68 -45.90 -23.86
N LYS A 129 24.93 -46.65 -23.03
CA LYS A 129 25.41 -47.81 -22.26
C LYS A 129 25.10 -49.15 -22.93
N ALA A 130 24.94 -49.18 -24.26
CA ALA A 130 24.84 -50.43 -25.00
C ALA A 130 26.11 -51.27 -24.76
N LYS A 131 25.93 -52.53 -24.36
CA LYS A 131 27.03 -53.43 -24.02
C LYS A 131 27.93 -53.61 -25.25
N SER A 132 29.24 -53.34 -25.09
CA SER A 132 30.24 -53.89 -26.01
C SER A 132 30.10 -55.40 -25.96
N VAL A 133 29.74 -56.00 -27.09
CA VAL A 133 29.88 -57.44 -27.32
C VAL A 133 31.35 -57.77 -27.48
#